data_AF-A0AAU9STD0-F1
#
_entry.id   AF-A0AAU9STD0-F1
#
_cell.length_a   1.000
_cell.length_b   1.000
_cell.length_c   1.000
_cell.angle_alpha   90.00
_cell.angle_beta   90.00
_cell.angle_gamma   90.00
#
_symmetry.space_group_name_H-M   'P 1'
#
loop_
_entity.id
_entity.type
_entity.pdbx_description
1 polymer ?
#
loop_
_entity_poly.entity_id
_entity_poly.type
_entity_poly.pdbx_seq_one_letter_code
_entity_poly.pdbx_strand_id
1 'polypeptide(L)' 'MAAATEKLPQLKSATDGLSEMSDNERSGFINLVSRYLSGEAQHIEWSKIQTPTDEIVVPYDKMANVSEGIE' A
#
# COMPACT_ATOMS: atom_id res chain seq x y z
N MET A 1 12.10 7.77 19.62
CA MET A 1 10.90 8.14 18.86
C MET A 1 10.63 9.65 18.76
N ALA A 2 11.23 10.54 19.57
CA ALA A 2 10.97 11.99 19.47
C ALA A 2 11.36 12.64 18.11
N ALA A 3 12.39 12.11 17.43
CA ALA A 3 12.88 12.66 16.17
C ALA A 3 11.99 12.34 14.95
N ALA A 4 11.04 11.41 15.04
CA ALA A 4 10.18 11.03 13.93
C ALA A 4 8.96 11.97 13.81
N THR A 5 8.42 12.38 14.96
CA THR A 5 7.27 13.30 15.07
C THR A 5 7.59 14.73 14.67
N GLU A 6 8.82 15.22 14.88
CA GLU A 6 9.23 16.57 14.46
C GLU A 6 9.53 16.69 12.95
N LYS A 7 9.87 15.59 12.29
CA LYS A 7 10.26 15.58 10.87
C LYS A 7 9.07 15.62 9.92
N LEU A 8 7.91 15.09 10.32
CA LEU A 8 6.73 15.03 9.45
C LEU A 8 6.12 16.41 9.15
N PRO A 9 5.95 17.33 10.13
CA PRO A 9 5.51 18.69 9.84
C PRO A 9 6.46 19.46 8.91
N GLN A 10 7.78 19.33 9.11
CA GLN A 10 8.79 19.97 8.26
C GLN A 10 8.73 19.44 6.81
N LEU A 11 8.56 18.12 6.67
CA LEU A 11 8.41 17.49 5.37
C LEU A 11 7.13 17.95 4.66
N LYS A 12 6.01 18.05 5.38
CA LYS A 12 4.75 18.57 4.83
C LYS A 12 4.94 19.97 4.26
N SER A 13 5.53 20.88 5.04
CA SER A 13 5.82 22.24 4.56
C SER A 13 6.75 22.28 3.35
N ALA A 14 7.77 21.41 3.30
CA ALA A 14 8.66 21.31 2.13
C ALA A 14 7.93 20.77 0.89
N THR A 15 7.00 19.84 1.07
CA THR A 15 6.24 19.21 -0.03
C THR A 15 5.16 20.16 -0.58
N ASP A 16 4.57 21.00 0.27
CA ASP A 16 3.61 22.04 -0.12
C ASP A 16 4.24 23.08 -1.07
N GLY A 17 5.56 23.28 -1.00
CA GLY A 17 6.30 24.20 -1.88
C GLY A 17 6.63 23.66 -3.29
N LEU A 18 6.32 22.39 -3.59
CA LEU A 18 6.68 21.76 -4.86
C LEU A 18 5.58 21.97 -5.92
N SER A 19 5.72 22.98 -6.78
CA SER A 19 4.72 23.32 -7.81
C SER A 19 4.41 22.19 -8.80
N GLU A 20 5.38 21.30 -9.04
CA GLU A 20 5.26 20.19 -9.99
C GLU A 20 4.42 19.02 -9.47
N MET A 21 4.14 18.97 -8.15
CA MET A 21 3.33 17.92 -7.57
C MET A 21 1.86 18.35 -7.55
N SER A 22 0.98 17.45 -7.98
CA SER A 22 -0.45 17.57 -7.73
C SER A 22 -0.77 17.37 -6.24
N ASP A 23 -1.96 17.81 -5.83
CA ASP A 23 -2.41 17.66 -4.44
C ASP A 23 -2.58 16.18 -4.02
N ASN A 24 -2.93 15.32 -4.99
CA ASN A 24 -3.00 13.87 -4.79
C ASN A 24 -1.61 13.28 -4.53
N GLU A 25 -0.59 13.69 -5.29
CA GLU A 25 0.79 13.21 -5.10
C GLU A 25 1.36 13.69 -3.77
N ARG A 26 1.14 14.96 -3.41
CA ARG A 26 1.54 15.49 -2.09
C ARG A 26 0.94 14.67 -0.95
N SER A 27 -0.37 14.44 -1.02
CA SER A 27 -1.09 13.68 0.00
C SER A 27 -0.61 12.23 0.07
N GLY A 28 -0.43 11.57 -1.08
CA GLY A 28 0.08 10.20 -1.15
C GLY A 28 1.50 10.07 -0.60
N PHE A 29 2.38 11.00 -0.94
CA PHE A 29 3.76 11.03 -0.44
C PHE A 29 3.81 11.21 1.08
N ILE A 30 3.07 12.17 1.63
CA ILE A 30 3.03 12.41 3.09
C ILE A 30 2.47 11.19 3.83
N ASN A 31 1.45 10.53 3.29
CA ASN A 31 0.91 9.30 3.87
C ASN A 31 1.94 8.17 3.91
N LEU A 32 2.72 8.01 2.83
CA LEU A 32 3.78 7.01 2.76
C LEU A 32 4.89 7.27 3.79
N VAL A 33 5.35 8.52 3.90
CA VAL A 33 6.42 8.87 4.85
C VAL A 33 5.94 8.84 6.29
N SER A 34 4.68 9.21 6.55
CA SER A 34 4.06 9.05 7.87
C SER A 34 4.10 7.60 8.34
N ARG A 35 3.73 6.64 7.48
CA ARG A 35 3.84 5.19 7.76
C ARG A 35 5.28 4.73 7.99
N TYR A 36 6.23 5.28 7.22
CA TYR A 36 7.66 4.98 7.42
C TYR A 36 8.16 5.45 8.79
N LEU A 37 7.79 6.67 9.20
CA LEU A 37 8.21 7.29 10.44
C LEU A 37 7.51 6.72 11.68
N SER A 38 6.25 6.26 11.55
CA SER A 38 5.56 5.59 12.66
C SER A 38 6.22 4.27 13.05
N GLY A 39 6.96 3.64 12.13
CA GLY A 39 7.58 2.35 12.36
C GLY A 39 6.56 1.22 12.54
N GLU A 40 5.28 1.47 12.22
CA GLU A 40 4.19 0.50 12.22
C GLU A 40 4.31 -0.40 10.99
N ALA A 41 5.42 -1.14 10.89
CA ALA A 41 5.51 -2.25 9.98
C ALA A 41 4.63 -3.37 10.55
N GLN A 42 3.69 -3.85 9.73
CA GLN A 42 2.92 -5.05 10.04
C GLN A 42 3.92 -6.22 10.11
N HIS A 43 4.36 -6.57 11.33
CA HIS A 43 5.29 -7.66 11.52
C HIS A 43 4.58 -8.96 11.18
N ILE A 44 5.09 -9.65 10.17
CA ILE A 44 4.59 -10.97 9.79
C ILE A 44 5.18 -11.99 10.75
N GLU A 45 4.33 -12.62 11.55
CA GLU A 45 4.71 -13.78 12.34
C GLU A 45 4.78 -15.02 11.45
N TRP A 46 6.00 -15.56 11.26
CA TRP A 46 6.24 -16.67 10.34
C TRP A 46 5.39 -17.92 10.65
N SER A 47 5.17 -18.19 11.94
CA SER A 47 4.36 -19.33 12.41
C SER A 47 2.88 -19.25 12.04
N LYS A 48 2.38 -18.06 11.63
CA LYS A 48 0.98 -17.85 11.22
C LYS A 48 0.78 -17.96 9.71
N ILE A 49 1.85 -18.09 8.93
CA ILE A 49 1.76 -18.21 7.46
C ILE A 49 1.19 -19.58 7.11
N GLN A 50 0.24 -19.60 6.18
CA GLN A 50 -0.39 -20.82 5.67
C GLN A 50 -0.42 -20.78 4.13
N THR A 51 -0.33 -21.95 3.51
CA THR A 51 -0.50 -22.08 2.06
C THR A 51 -1.95 -21.75 1.70
N PRO A 52 -2.21 -20.82 0.76
CA PRO A 52 -3.56 -20.52 0.29
C PRO A 52 -4.25 -21.76 -0.28
N THR A 53 -5.57 -21.86 -0.12
CA THR A 53 -6.36 -22.95 -0.71
C THR A 53 -6.69 -22.66 -2.18
N ASP A 54 -7.11 -23.69 -2.91
CA ASP A 54 -7.65 -23.58 -4.27
C ASP A 54 -8.90 -22.69 -4.38
N GLU A 55 -9.51 -22.29 -3.26
CA GLU A 55 -10.62 -21.32 -3.23
C GLU A 55 -10.10 -19.87 -3.20
N ILE A 56 -8.95 -19.64 -2.57
CA ILE A 56 -8.30 -18.32 -2.48
C ILE A 56 -7.42 -18.07 -3.71
N VAL A 57 -6.67 -19.09 -4.13
CA VAL A 57 -5.82 -19.07 -5.33
C VAL A 57 -6.36 -20.13 -6.27
N VAL A 58 -7.39 -19.77 -7.02
CA VAL A 58 -8.09 -20.69 -7.93
C VAL A 58 -7.18 -21.09 -9.07
N PRO A 59 -6.95 -22.41 -9.30
CA PRO A 59 -6.25 -22.89 -10.48
C PRO A 59 -6.96 -22.42 -11.76
N TYR A 60 -6.19 -21.95 -12.74
CA TYR A 60 -6.74 -21.38 -13.97
C TYR A 60 -7.70 -22.33 -14.70
N ASP A 61 -7.38 -23.61 -14.77
CA ASP A 61 -8.21 -24.63 -15.44
C ASP A 61 -9.57 -24.87 -14.75
N LYS A 62 -9.72 -24.42 -13.51
CA LYS A 62 -10.98 -24.47 -12.75
C LYS A 62 -11.80 -23.18 -12.88
N MET A 63 -11.25 -22.13 -13.50
CA MET A 63 -12.00 -20.89 -13.73
C MET A 63 -13.06 -21.12 -14.80
N ALA A 64 -14.22 -20.46 -14.65
CA ALA A 64 -15.27 -20.55 -15.65
C ALA A 64 -14.72 -20.07 -17.00
N ASN A 65 -14.92 -20.88 -18.04
CA ASN A 65 -14.65 -20.45 -19.40
C ASN A 65 -15.52 -19.23 -19.71
N VAL A 66 -14.94 -18.23 -20.38
CA VAL A 66 -15.73 -17.14 -20.94
C VAL A 66 -16.73 -17.79 -21.90
N SER A 67 -18.02 -17.69 -21.58
CA SER A 67 -19.07 -18.16 -22.47
C SER A 67 -18.86 -17.46 -23.81
N GLU A 68 -18.59 -18.23 -24.87
CA GLU A 68 -18.70 -17.69 -26.22
C GLU A 68 -20.15 -17.21 -26.34
N GLY A 69 -20.34 -15.90 -26.37
CA GLY A 69 -21.60 -15.32 -26.77
C GLY A 69 -21.89 -15.89 -28.14
N ILE A 70 -22.96 -16.67 -28.23
CA ILE A 70 -23.52 -17.12 -29.49
C ILE A 70 -23.77 -15.85 -30.31
N GLU A 71 -23.00 -15.65 -31.37
CA GLU A 71 -23.32 -14.67 -32.43
C GLU A 71 -24.63 -15.05 -33.14
#